data_AF-A0A7S3PRX0-F1
#
_entry.id   AF-A0A7S3PRX0-F1
#
_cell.length_a   1.000
_cell.length_b   1.000
_cell.length_c   1.000
_cell.angle_alpha   90.00
_cell.angle_beta   90.00
_cell.angle_gamma   90.00
#
_symmetry.space_group_name_H-M   'P 1'
#
loop_
_entity.id
_entity.type
_entity.pdbx_description
1 polymer ?
#
loop_
_entity_poly.entity_id
_entity_poly.type
_entity_poly.pdbx_seq_one_letter_code
_entity_poly.pdbx_strand_id
1 'polypeptide(L)'
;YNDMVKDIMPEYDGLFNLAPLGSDGSGIMLGAQAGGDTSFMKSGASWKFLYPPFAFTKGILVNANGVRICNEDVYGARLGKVSIEENNGISWFIIDKQIYE
;
A
#
# COMPACT_ATOMS: atom_id res chain seq x y z
N TYR A 1 12.40 -17.32 9.15
CA TYR A 1 11.74 -16.03 8.88
C TYR A 1 10.27 -16.24 9.16
N ASN A 2 9.74 -15.57 10.19
CA ASN A 2 8.29 -15.54 10.42
C ASN A 2 7.70 -14.58 9.41
N ASP A 3 6.89 -15.06 8.47
CA ASP A 3 6.19 -14.18 7.53
C ASP A 3 4.92 -13.60 8.20
N MET A 4 5.11 -12.78 9.24
CA MET A 4 4.00 -12.16 9.99
C MET A 4 3.05 -11.38 9.07
N VAL A 5 3.55 -10.75 8.01
CA VAL A 5 2.71 -10.05 7.02
C VAL A 5 1.79 -11.04 6.32
N LYS A 6 2.33 -12.15 5.82
CA LYS A 6 1.55 -13.19 5.14
C LYS A 6 0.46 -13.78 6.03
N ASP A 7 0.76 -13.98 7.31
CA ASP A 7 -0.18 -14.59 8.25
C ASP A 7 -1.27 -13.61 8.74
N ILE A 8 -0.94 -12.32 8.89
CA ILE A 8 -1.83 -11.33 9.50
C ILE A 8 -2.54 -10.43 8.47
N MET A 9 -1.83 -10.09 7.39
CA MET A 9 -2.23 -9.17 6.32
C MET A 9 -1.89 -9.79 4.94
N PRO A 10 -2.51 -10.93 4.57
CA PRO A 10 -2.17 -11.66 3.35
C PRO A 10 -2.32 -10.82 2.07
N GLU A 11 -3.18 -9.80 2.07
CA GLU A 11 -3.37 -8.85 0.97
C GLU A 11 -2.15 -7.93 0.74
N TYR A 12 -1.26 -7.82 1.73
CA TYR A 12 0.02 -7.11 1.64
C TYR A 12 1.21 -8.04 1.34
N ASP A 13 0.99 -9.34 1.21
CA ASP A 13 2.05 -10.31 0.91
C ASP A 13 2.64 -10.08 -0.50
N GLY A 14 3.93 -10.35 -0.65
CA GLY A 14 4.66 -10.18 -1.92
C GLY A 14 4.88 -8.72 -2.37
N LEU A 15 4.41 -7.72 -1.61
CA LEU A 15 4.74 -6.32 -1.87
C LEU A 15 6.22 -6.04 -1.60
N PHE A 16 6.77 -5.08 -2.34
CA PHE A 16 8.13 -4.63 -2.09
C PHE A 16 8.25 -4.00 -0.70
N ASN A 17 9.05 -4.62 0.17
CA ASN A 17 9.25 -4.13 1.53
C ASN A 17 10.21 -2.93 1.52
N LEU A 18 9.68 -1.76 1.89
CA LEU A 18 10.47 -0.53 2.02
C LEU A 18 11.21 -0.41 3.36
N ALA A 19 10.96 -1.31 4.30
CA ALA A 19 11.54 -1.25 5.62
C ALA A 19 13.01 -1.71 5.65
N PRO A 20 13.83 -1.21 6.58
CA PRO A 20 15.20 -1.71 6.78
C PRO A 20 15.23 -3.20 7.10
N LEU A 21 16.35 -3.87 6.79
CA LEU A 21 16.55 -5.32 6.94
C LEU A 21 16.20 -5.91 8.32
N GLY A 22 16.22 -5.11 9.40
CA GLY A 22 15.85 -5.55 10.75
C GLY A 22 14.35 -5.49 11.07
N SER A 23 13.49 -5.13 10.12
CA SER A 23 12.04 -4.97 10.33
C SER A 23 11.31 -6.28 10.07
N ASP A 24 11.58 -7.30 10.87
CA ASP A 24 11.11 -8.69 10.69
C ASP A 24 10.03 -9.14 11.69
N GLY A 25 9.58 -8.23 12.56
CA GLY A 25 8.59 -8.52 13.59
C GLY A 25 9.14 -9.16 14.87
N SER A 26 10.45 -9.41 14.97
CA SER A 26 11.10 -9.98 16.17
C SER A 26 10.79 -9.22 17.46
N GLY A 27 10.74 -7.89 17.42
CA GLY A 27 10.37 -7.06 18.57
C GLY A 27 8.92 -7.26 19.04
N ILE A 28 7.98 -7.43 18.10
CA ILE A 28 6.58 -7.73 18.43
C ILE A 28 6.48 -9.11 19.08
N MET A 29 7.17 -10.11 18.50
CA MET A 29 7.20 -11.47 19.04
C MET A 29 7.80 -11.53 20.45
N LEU A 30 8.88 -10.78 20.70
CA LEU A 30 9.50 -10.70 22.03
C LEU A 30 8.51 -10.13 23.06
N GLY A 31 7.80 -9.05 22.72
CA GLY A 31 6.79 -8.46 23.60
C GLY A 31 5.64 -9.43 23.90
N ALA A 32 5.13 -10.11 22.87
CA ALA A 32 4.06 -11.10 23.00
C ALA A 32 4.49 -12.29 23.89
N GLN A 33 5.72 -12.80 23.72
CA GLN A 33 6.27 -13.88 24.55
C GLN A 33 6.47 -13.48 26.01
N ALA A 34 6.71 -12.19 26.28
CA ALA A 34 6.77 -11.64 27.62
C ALA A 34 5.39 -11.37 28.25
N GLY A 35 4.29 -11.70 27.57
CA GLY A 35 2.91 -11.51 28.05
C GLY A 35 2.28 -10.16 27.65
N GLY A 36 2.90 -9.41 26.73
CA GLY A 36 2.31 -8.21 26.16
C GLY A 36 1.19 -8.51 25.18
N ASP A 37 0.19 -7.63 25.11
CA ASP A 37 -0.89 -7.71 24.12
C ASP A 37 -0.54 -6.92 22.84
N THR A 38 -1.17 -7.27 21.72
CA THR A 38 -1.01 -6.58 20.43
C THR A 38 -2.33 -5.99 19.95
N SER A 39 -2.28 -4.86 19.25
CA SER A 39 -3.48 -4.24 18.67
C SER A 39 -3.18 -3.69 17.29
N PHE A 40 -4.23 -3.55 16.47
CA PHE A 40 -4.15 -2.98 15.11
C PHE A 40 -3.16 -3.68 14.16
N MET A 41 -2.86 -4.96 14.40
CA MET A 41 -1.91 -5.75 13.60
C MET A 41 -2.32 -5.91 12.12
N LYS A 42 -3.59 -5.65 11.79
CA LYS A 42 -4.14 -5.67 10.42
C LYS A 42 -4.14 -4.29 9.75
N SER A 43 -3.27 -3.38 10.17
CA SER A 43 -3.19 -2.03 9.63
C SER A 43 -1.88 -1.82 8.88
N GLY A 44 -1.90 -2.08 7.57
CA GLY A 44 -0.77 -1.83 6.67
C GLY A 44 -0.75 -0.42 6.09
N ALA A 45 0.44 0.05 5.71
CA ALA A 45 0.62 1.28 4.93
C ALA A 45 1.34 0.93 3.62
N SER A 46 0.68 1.15 2.48
CA SER A 46 1.24 0.92 1.15
C SER A 46 1.37 2.25 0.41
N TRP A 47 2.57 2.52 -0.10
CA TRP A 47 2.87 3.83 -0.68
C TRP A 47 2.88 3.75 -2.19
N LYS A 48 2.07 4.60 -2.82
CA LYS A 48 2.11 4.89 -4.26
C LYS A 48 2.11 6.40 -4.43
N PHE A 49 3.10 6.93 -5.12
CA PHE A 49 3.16 8.36 -5.44
C PHE A 49 2.88 8.54 -6.92
N LEU A 50 1.88 9.34 -7.24
CA LEU A 50 1.61 9.76 -8.62
C LEU A 50 2.42 11.01 -9.00
N TYR A 51 2.97 11.75 -8.03
CA TYR A 51 3.70 12.99 -8.26
C TYR A 51 5.01 12.99 -7.44
N PRO A 52 6.03 13.77 -7.83
CA PRO A 52 6.07 14.77 -8.92
C PRO A 52 6.14 14.18 -10.33
N PRO A 53 5.64 14.88 -11.38
CA PRO A 53 5.13 16.26 -11.39
C PRO A 53 3.66 16.42 -10.94
N PHE A 54 3.29 17.60 -10.44
CA PHE A 54 1.91 17.89 -9.98
C PHE A 54 0.85 17.67 -11.08
N ALA A 55 1.22 17.81 -12.36
CA ALA A 55 0.31 17.56 -13.47
C ALA A 55 -0.33 16.15 -13.42
N PHE A 56 0.35 15.15 -12.83
CA PHE A 56 -0.14 13.77 -12.78
C PHE A 56 -1.37 13.61 -11.88
N THR A 57 -1.66 14.55 -10.98
CA THR A 57 -2.93 14.52 -10.22
C THR A 57 -4.16 14.70 -11.12
N LYS A 58 -3.98 15.14 -12.38
CA LYS A 58 -5.03 15.23 -13.40
C LYS A 58 -5.26 13.92 -14.17
N GLY A 59 -4.39 12.93 -13.99
CA GLY A 59 -4.60 11.58 -14.52
C GLY A 59 -5.71 10.84 -13.80
N ILE A 60 -6.02 9.63 -14.26
CA ILE A 60 -7.07 8.79 -13.67
C ILE A 60 -6.50 7.44 -13.27
N LEU A 61 -6.69 7.05 -12.01
CA LEU A 61 -6.36 5.72 -11.52
C LEU A 61 -7.59 4.81 -11.59
N VAL A 62 -7.48 3.74 -12.37
CA VAL A 62 -8.57 2.76 -12.58
C VAL A 62 -8.17 1.37 -12.11
N ASN A 63 -9.14 0.56 -11.69
CA ASN A 63 -8.92 -0.85 -11.38
C ASN A 63 -8.86 -1.73 -12.64
N ALA A 64 -8.73 -3.05 -12.44
CA ALA A 64 -8.72 -4.04 -13.51
C ALA A 64 -9.95 -4.01 -14.45
N ASN A 65 -11.08 -3.47 -13.97
CA ASN A 65 -12.32 -3.35 -14.74
C ASN A 65 -12.47 -1.97 -15.43
N GLY A 66 -11.47 -1.09 -15.32
CA GLY A 66 -11.52 0.26 -15.88
C GLY A 66 -12.36 1.25 -15.07
N VAL A 67 -12.70 0.92 -13.82
CA VAL A 67 -13.47 1.81 -12.93
C VAL A 67 -12.51 2.65 -12.08
N ARG A 68 -12.76 3.97 -12.00
CA ARG A 68 -11.95 4.90 -11.18
C ARG A 68 -12.07 4.57 -9.70
N ILE A 69 -10.93 4.55 -8.99
CA ILE A 69 -10.87 4.01 -7.62
C ILE A 69 -10.79 5.07 -6.52
N CYS A 70 -10.23 6.25 -6.80
CA CYS A 70 -10.14 7.33 -5.80
C CYS A 70 -9.92 8.70 -6.45
N ASN A 71 -9.80 9.73 -5.61
CA ASN A 71 -9.21 11.02 -6.01
C ASN A 71 -7.67 10.85 -6.08
N GLU A 72 -7.04 11.28 -7.16
CA GLU A 72 -5.61 11.11 -7.46
C GLU A 72 -4.70 12.10 -6.72
N ASP A 73 -5.27 13.12 -6.06
CA ASP A 73 -4.56 14.08 -5.20
C ASP A 73 -4.55 13.67 -3.71
N VAL A 74 -5.02 12.46 -3.39
CA VAL A 74 -4.95 11.96 -2.00
C VAL A 74 -3.53 11.56 -1.62
N TYR A 75 -3.29 11.52 -0.32
CA TYR A 75 -2.02 11.04 0.22
C TYR A 75 -1.67 9.64 -0.30
N GLY A 76 -0.40 9.43 -0.68
CA GLY A 76 0.03 8.20 -1.35
C GLY A 76 -0.22 6.91 -0.55
N ALA A 77 -0.22 6.98 0.78
CA ALA A 77 -0.57 5.83 1.62
C ALA A 77 -2.07 5.47 1.54
N ARG A 78 -2.95 6.47 1.38
CA ARG A 78 -4.39 6.26 1.18
C ARG A 78 -4.67 5.67 -0.20
N LEU A 79 -3.97 6.17 -1.23
CA LEU A 79 -4.08 5.65 -2.59
C LEU A 79 -3.68 4.17 -2.65
N GLY A 80 -2.51 3.82 -2.09
CA GLY A 80 -2.05 2.44 -2.05
C GLY A 80 -3.00 1.53 -1.29
N LYS A 81 -3.57 2.01 -0.18
CA LYS A 81 -4.56 1.27 0.61
C LYS A 81 -5.81 0.93 -0.20
N VAL A 82 -6.39 1.91 -0.91
CA VAL A 82 -7.55 1.68 -1.80
C VAL A 82 -7.20 0.71 -2.94
N SER A 83 -6.00 0.81 -3.50
CA SER A 83 -5.54 -0.12 -4.54
C SER A 83 -5.49 -1.57 -4.04
N ILE A 84 -4.93 -1.82 -2.85
CA ILE A 84 -4.80 -3.17 -2.29
C ILE A 84 -6.13 -3.69 -1.75
N GLU A 85 -6.70 -2.99 -0.78
CA GLU A 85 -7.82 -3.51 0.02
C GLU A 85 -9.14 -3.52 -0.75
N GLU A 86 -9.33 -2.58 -1.67
CA GLU A 86 -10.60 -2.42 -2.39
C GLU A 86 -10.50 -2.89 -3.86
N ASN A 87 -9.28 -3.04 -4.41
CA ASN A 87 -9.07 -3.33 -5.84
C ASN A 87 -8.02 -4.45 -6.10
N ASN A 88 -7.80 -5.33 -5.12
CA ASN A 88 -6.94 -6.52 -5.23
C ASN A 88 -5.48 -6.22 -5.64
N GLY A 89 -5.01 -5.01 -5.34
CA GLY A 89 -3.65 -4.56 -5.68
C GLY A 89 -3.42 -4.29 -7.17
N ILE A 90 -4.47 -4.33 -8.01
CA ILE A 90 -4.35 -4.10 -9.45
C ILE A 90 -4.97 -2.75 -9.80
N SER A 91 -4.13 -1.84 -10.29
CA SER A 91 -4.57 -0.54 -10.78
C SER A 91 -3.68 -0.02 -11.91
N TRP A 92 -4.30 0.69 -12.85
CA TRP A 92 -3.66 1.33 -14.00
C TRP A 92 -3.79 2.84 -13.88
N PHE A 93 -2.70 3.56 -14.10
CA PHE A 93 -2.70 5.01 -14.11
C PHE A 93 -2.73 5.49 -15.56
N ILE A 94 -3.81 6.18 -15.92
CA ILE A 94 -4.07 6.67 -17.27
C ILE A 94 -3.82 8.17 -17.31
N ILE A 95 -2.93 8.59 -18.20
CA ILE A 95 -2.60 9.98 -18.48
C ILE A 95 -2.54 10.18 -19.99
N ASP A 96 -2.84 11.39 -20.44
CA ASP A 96 -2.61 11.78 -21.82
C ASP A 96 -1.24 12.44 -21.99
N LYS A 97 -0.92 12.76 -23.25
CA LYS A 97 0.33 13.41 -23.61
C LYS A 97 0.49 14.80 -22.95
N GLN A 98 -0.60 15.55 -22.80
CA GLN A 98 -0.57 16.91 -22.23
C GLN A 98 -0.28 16.90 -20.72
N ILE A 99 -0.69 15.85 -20.01
CA ILE A 99 -0.36 15.64 -18.59
C ILE A 99 1.09 15.16 -18.42
N TYR A 100 1.59 14.37 -19.38
CA TYR A 100 2.93 13.78 -19.32
C TYR A 100 4.06 14.79 -19.64
N GLU A 101 3.84 15.68 -20.60
CA GLU A 101 4.78 16.75 -21.02
C GLU A 101 4.79 17.95 -20.05
#